data_AF-A0A7M3YJI8-F1
#
_entry.id   AF-A0A7M3YJI8-F1
#
_cell.length_a   1.000
_cell.length_b   1.000
_cell.length_c   1.000
_cell.angle_alpha   90.00
_cell.angle_beta   90.00
_cell.angle_gamma   90.00
#
_symmetry.space_group_name_H-M   'P 1'
#
loop_
_entity.id
_entity.type
_entity.pdbx_description
1 polymer ?
#
loop_
_entity_poly.entity_id
_entity_poly.type
_entity_poly.pdbx_seq_one_letter_code
_entity_poly.pdbx_strand_id
1 'polypeptide(L)'
;SIEGLKGSSDFIGVNYYTHLLATPFMPTKVEIDPLIRPWEERTDFRYPMYAEGLKRAFEMVASLHLPMIVTENGVADDDDDMRPEHVRRHLQITSEAIADGHDILGFYHWSLMDNFEWAEGYEQCFGLYHVDFETQKRTLRESGALYASIAKSHRMPQVVILAGGLGTRLGEKTQHQPKSLIEVGGKPILSHILDWVKSQGCNRALVLTGHHGEQFEGFAHPGIELTFVQEPEQLGTGGALWNARESLEDEFVLLWGDDYHPIDYSSLVKHHRERSSPLTMTVTTEHECMNLHHENGRLVQYSKQQDPPSTFNGYEAGTSIVSKSVVLKHGKDGPWSWENTIYSAMANEIHVHLDSTKFWDMGTPERLEKLNRFFNESSL
;
A
#
# COMPACT_ATOMS: atom_id res chain seq x y z
N SER A 1 -0.03 -29.60 31.76
CA SER A 1 -0.32 -28.62 30.69
C SER A 1 -1.13 -27.49 31.28
N ILE A 2 -0.86 -26.26 30.90
CA ILE A 2 -1.70 -25.11 31.29
C ILE A 2 -2.98 -25.21 30.45
N GLU A 3 -4.15 -25.13 31.09
CA GLU A 3 -5.44 -25.14 30.40
C GLU A 3 -5.53 -23.94 29.44
N GLY A 4 -6.01 -24.16 28.21
CA GLY A 4 -6.09 -23.13 27.18
C GLY A 4 -4.79 -22.81 26.41
N LEU A 5 -3.63 -23.33 26.82
CA LEU A 5 -2.35 -23.01 26.17
C LEU A 5 -2.17 -23.66 24.78
N LYS A 6 -2.82 -24.80 24.53
CA LYS A 6 -2.68 -25.51 23.26
C LYS A 6 -3.37 -24.70 22.15
N GLY A 7 -2.59 -24.19 21.20
CA GLY A 7 -3.09 -23.43 20.05
C GLY A 7 -3.36 -21.95 20.36
N SER A 8 -2.82 -21.42 21.46
CA SER A 8 -2.99 -20.00 21.83
C SER A 8 -1.93 -19.07 21.22
N SER A 9 -1.07 -19.55 20.33
CA SER A 9 -0.03 -18.74 19.70
C SER A 9 -0.57 -18.11 18.42
N ASP A 10 -0.43 -16.80 18.29
CA ASP A 10 -0.88 -16.06 17.10
C ASP A 10 0.17 -16.04 15.98
N PHE A 11 1.46 -16.08 16.33
CA PHE A 11 2.59 -16.06 15.39
C PHE A 11 3.88 -16.61 16.02
N ILE A 12 4.92 -16.76 15.19
CA ILE A 12 6.29 -17.10 15.60
C ILE A 12 7.23 -15.95 15.27
N GLY A 13 7.95 -15.47 16.28
CA GLY A 13 9.07 -14.56 16.09
C GLY A 13 10.31 -15.31 15.60
N VAL A 14 10.91 -14.84 14.51
CA VAL A 14 12.17 -15.36 13.95
C VAL A 14 13.25 -14.32 14.20
N ASN A 15 14.23 -14.69 15.04
CA ASN A 15 15.44 -13.90 15.27
C ASN A 15 16.58 -14.61 14.56
N TYR A 16 17.19 -13.94 13.58
CA TYR A 16 18.23 -14.53 12.77
C TYR A 16 19.33 -13.51 12.48
N TYR A 17 20.56 -13.90 12.75
CA TYR A 17 21.74 -13.03 12.58
C TYR A 17 22.84 -13.69 11.76
N THR A 18 23.04 -15.00 11.92
CA THR A 18 24.17 -15.71 11.31
C THR A 18 24.02 -17.23 11.35
N HIS A 19 24.97 -17.92 10.74
CA HIS A 19 25.24 -19.34 10.96
C HIS A 19 26.53 -19.54 11.77
N LEU A 20 26.67 -20.70 12.41
CA LEU A 20 27.90 -21.09 13.09
C LEU A 20 28.44 -22.39 12.48
N LEU A 21 29.71 -22.37 12.08
CA LEU A 21 30.39 -23.60 11.64
C LEU A 21 30.87 -24.37 12.86
N ALA A 22 30.52 -25.65 12.92
CA ALA A 22 30.96 -26.56 13.98
C ALA A 22 32.00 -27.56 13.45
N THR A 23 32.97 -27.90 14.29
CA THR A 23 33.96 -28.95 14.04
C THR A 23 34.00 -29.92 15.24
N PRO A 24 34.22 -31.22 15.03
CA PRO A 24 34.39 -32.18 16.13
C PRO A 24 35.62 -31.90 17.00
N PHE A 25 36.48 -30.95 16.62
CA PHE A 25 37.70 -30.57 17.32
C PHE A 25 37.63 -29.20 18.01
N MET A 26 36.43 -28.70 18.37
CA MET A 26 36.25 -27.43 19.07
C MET A 26 37.08 -27.38 20.38
N PRO A 27 37.98 -26.40 20.57
CA PRO A 27 38.73 -26.23 21.82
C PRO A 27 37.78 -26.01 23.01
N THR A 28 37.99 -26.71 24.11
CA THR A 28 37.10 -26.67 25.29
C THR A 28 37.36 -25.51 26.26
N LYS A 29 38.30 -24.61 25.95
CA LYS A 29 38.65 -23.46 26.80
C LYS A 29 39.07 -22.28 25.90
N VAL A 30 38.65 -21.07 26.31
CA VAL A 30 38.89 -19.74 25.71
C VAL A 30 37.83 -19.33 24.68
N GLU A 31 37.44 -18.05 24.74
CA GLU A 31 36.51 -17.33 23.84
C GLU A 31 36.54 -17.91 22.41
N ILE A 32 35.44 -18.53 22.02
CA ILE A 32 35.33 -19.17 20.71
C ILE A 32 35.13 -18.06 19.69
N ASP A 33 36.16 -17.80 18.88
CA ASP A 33 35.99 -17.02 17.67
C ASP A 33 35.18 -17.85 16.65
N PRO A 34 34.03 -17.34 16.17
CA PRO A 34 33.22 -18.08 15.21
C PRO A 34 34.05 -18.47 13.99
N LEU A 35 34.04 -19.76 13.68
CA LEU A 35 34.61 -20.27 12.44
C LEU A 35 33.77 -19.76 11.28
N ILE A 36 34.44 -19.15 10.29
CA ILE A 36 33.83 -18.63 9.07
C ILE A 36 34.47 -19.28 7.84
N ARG A 37 33.77 -19.29 6.70
CA ARG A 37 34.33 -19.78 5.44
C ARG A 37 35.31 -18.75 4.85
N PRO A 38 36.30 -19.17 4.03
CA PRO A 38 37.30 -18.25 3.48
C PRO A 38 36.76 -17.10 2.60
N TRP A 39 35.52 -17.20 2.13
CA TRP A 39 34.85 -16.20 1.28
C TRP A 39 33.72 -15.45 2.03
N GLU A 40 33.52 -15.73 3.32
CA GLU A 40 32.55 -15.02 4.14
C GLU A 40 33.19 -13.77 4.72
N GLU A 41 32.41 -12.70 4.76
CA GLU A 41 32.80 -11.44 5.37
C GLU A 41 32.42 -11.44 6.85
N ARG A 42 33.33 -10.94 7.68
CA ARG A 42 33.20 -10.94 9.13
C ARG A 42 32.71 -9.57 9.59
N THR A 43 31.62 -9.56 10.35
CA THR A 43 31.01 -8.35 10.91
C THR A 43 31.79 -7.85 12.12
N ASP A 44 31.45 -6.67 12.64
CA ASP A 44 32.07 -6.12 13.87
C ASP A 44 31.82 -7.00 15.11
N PHE A 45 30.68 -7.69 15.12
CA PHE A 45 30.35 -8.72 16.12
C PHE A 45 31.05 -10.09 15.89
N ARG A 46 32.00 -10.14 14.95
CA ARG A 46 32.86 -11.28 14.56
C ARG A 46 32.19 -12.51 13.96
N TYR A 47 30.87 -12.54 13.79
CA TYR A 47 30.19 -13.60 13.05
C TYR A 47 30.13 -13.27 11.54
N PRO A 48 29.90 -14.25 10.66
CA PRO A 48 29.80 -14.00 9.23
C PRO A 48 28.39 -13.54 8.82
N MET A 49 28.30 -12.72 7.77
CA MET A 49 27.01 -12.47 7.11
C MET A 49 26.56 -13.69 6.30
N TYR A 50 25.35 -14.20 6.56
CA TYR A 50 24.81 -15.35 5.83
C TYR A 50 23.29 -15.28 5.68
N ALA A 51 22.79 -14.67 4.60
CA ALA A 51 21.34 -14.47 4.42
C ALA A 51 20.58 -15.77 4.14
N GLU A 52 21.22 -16.75 3.48
CA GLU A 52 20.58 -17.99 3.07
C GLU A 52 20.14 -18.86 4.28
N GLY A 53 20.74 -18.64 5.46
CA GLY A 53 20.29 -19.30 6.68
C GLY A 53 18.93 -18.78 7.18
N LEU A 54 18.52 -17.56 6.82
CA LEU A 54 17.19 -17.04 7.14
C LEU A 54 16.10 -17.87 6.44
N LYS A 55 16.31 -18.26 5.18
CA LYS A 55 15.40 -19.18 4.46
C LYS A 55 15.23 -20.49 5.22
N ARG A 56 16.33 -21.07 5.69
CA ARG A 56 16.31 -22.31 6.47
C ARG A 56 15.61 -22.14 7.81
N ALA A 57 15.72 -20.97 8.43
CA ALA A 57 14.98 -20.65 9.65
C ALA A 57 13.47 -20.64 9.39
N PHE A 58 13.01 -20.03 8.30
CA PHE A 58 11.60 -20.10 7.89
C PHE A 58 11.15 -21.53 7.61
N GLU A 59 11.92 -22.31 6.85
CA GLU A 59 11.63 -23.72 6.56
C GLU A 59 11.51 -24.57 7.85
N MET A 60 12.39 -24.32 8.82
CA MET A 60 12.39 -25.02 10.11
C MET A 60 11.10 -24.76 10.90
N VAL A 61 10.68 -23.49 10.99
CA VAL A 61 9.51 -23.11 11.81
C VAL A 61 8.19 -23.24 11.06
N ALA A 62 8.19 -23.37 9.72
CA ALA A 62 6.98 -23.54 8.91
C ALA A 62 6.12 -24.73 9.33
N SER A 63 6.74 -25.79 9.87
CA SER A 63 6.03 -26.97 10.39
C SER A 63 5.08 -26.69 11.56
N LEU A 64 5.19 -25.51 12.18
CA LEU A 64 4.31 -25.06 13.25
C LEU A 64 2.99 -24.49 12.75
N HIS A 65 2.84 -24.24 11.44
CA HIS A 65 1.62 -23.73 10.81
C HIS A 65 1.09 -22.44 11.47
N LEU A 66 2.01 -21.57 11.88
CA LEU A 66 1.71 -20.25 12.40
C LEU A 66 2.32 -19.18 11.49
N PRO A 67 1.70 -18.00 11.39
CA PRO A 67 2.30 -16.85 10.75
C PRO A 67 3.66 -16.52 11.37
N MET A 68 4.58 -15.99 10.59
CA MET A 68 5.94 -15.64 11.00
C MET A 68 6.16 -14.14 10.96
N ILE A 69 6.95 -13.64 11.91
CA ILE A 69 7.46 -12.27 11.90
C ILE A 69 8.97 -12.35 12.11
N VAL A 70 9.77 -11.76 11.24
CA VAL A 70 11.19 -11.54 11.57
C VAL A 70 11.22 -10.44 12.62
N THR A 71 11.39 -10.83 13.87
CA THR A 71 11.35 -9.92 15.02
C THR A 71 12.71 -9.27 15.25
N GLU A 72 13.79 -9.92 14.83
CA GLU A 72 15.14 -9.37 14.92
C GLU A 72 16.01 -9.85 13.74
N ASN A 73 16.48 -8.89 12.94
CA ASN A 73 17.54 -9.12 11.96
C ASN A 73 18.38 -7.86 11.81
N GLY A 74 19.69 -7.99 11.97
CA GLY A 74 20.61 -6.86 11.87
C GLY A 74 22.06 -7.30 11.87
N VAL A 75 22.94 -6.35 11.57
CA VAL A 75 24.38 -6.56 11.56
C VAL A 75 25.06 -5.40 12.30
N ALA A 76 26.04 -5.77 13.14
CA ALA A 76 26.94 -4.80 13.75
C ALA A 76 27.96 -4.34 12.70
N ASP A 77 27.97 -3.04 12.43
CA ASP A 77 28.70 -2.42 11.32
C ASP A 77 28.81 -0.90 11.54
N ASP A 78 29.88 -0.43 12.18
CA ASP A 78 30.00 0.99 12.54
C ASP A 78 30.12 1.94 11.34
N ASP A 79 30.83 1.54 10.29
CA ASP A 79 31.06 2.38 9.11
C ASP A 79 30.01 2.25 7.99
N ASP A 80 29.05 1.32 8.16
CA ASP A 80 27.90 1.10 7.27
C ASP A 80 28.27 0.51 5.90
N ASP A 81 29.42 -0.19 5.79
CA ASP A 81 29.88 -0.77 4.53
C ASP A 81 29.27 -2.15 4.22
N MET A 82 28.78 -2.86 5.24
CA MET A 82 28.21 -4.21 5.15
C MET A 82 26.67 -4.21 5.25
N ARG A 83 26.10 -3.32 6.06
CA ARG A 83 24.68 -3.27 6.42
C ARG A 83 23.76 -3.03 5.22
N PRO A 84 24.09 -2.19 4.22
CA PRO A 84 23.27 -2.07 3.02
C PRO A 84 23.08 -3.42 2.30
N GLU A 85 24.14 -4.19 2.13
CA GLU A 85 24.09 -5.51 1.50
C GLU A 85 23.37 -6.53 2.38
N HIS A 86 23.61 -6.50 3.70
CA HIS A 86 22.89 -7.33 4.66
C HIS A 86 21.38 -7.12 4.57
N VAL A 87 20.91 -5.87 4.62
CA VAL A 87 19.51 -5.50 4.48
C VAL A 87 18.95 -5.99 3.16
N ARG A 88 19.64 -5.70 2.05
CA ARG A 88 19.21 -6.10 0.70
C ARG A 88 19.01 -7.62 0.59
N ARG A 89 20.01 -8.41 1.02
CA ARG A 89 19.99 -9.87 0.89
C ARG A 89 18.93 -10.50 1.79
N HIS A 90 18.77 -10.06 3.03
CA HIS A 90 17.78 -10.64 3.95
C HIS A 90 16.34 -10.29 3.56
N LEU A 91 16.09 -9.06 3.09
CA LEU A 91 14.78 -8.69 2.54
C LEU A 91 14.48 -9.45 1.24
N GLN A 92 15.48 -9.67 0.38
CA GLN A 92 15.31 -10.49 -0.82
C GLN A 92 14.92 -11.92 -0.46
N ILE A 93 15.66 -12.58 0.45
CA ILE A 93 15.35 -13.95 0.91
C ILE A 93 13.96 -14.02 1.55
N THR A 94 13.58 -13.00 2.32
CA THR A 94 12.23 -12.90 2.91
C THR A 94 11.16 -12.79 1.81
N SER A 95 11.39 -11.95 0.80
CA SER A 95 10.48 -11.80 -0.33
C SER A 95 10.35 -13.09 -1.15
N GLU A 96 11.45 -13.82 -1.35
CA GLU A 96 11.45 -15.12 -2.02
C GLU A 96 10.68 -16.16 -1.20
N ALA A 97 10.85 -16.18 0.13
CA ALA A 97 10.08 -17.06 1.00
C ALA A 97 8.58 -16.77 0.96
N ILE A 98 8.18 -15.49 0.95
CA ILE A 98 6.77 -15.09 0.76
C ILE A 98 6.26 -15.62 -0.60
N ALA A 99 7.04 -15.46 -1.67
CA ALA A 99 6.67 -15.97 -2.99
C ALA A 99 6.59 -17.51 -3.05
N ASP A 100 7.41 -18.21 -2.26
CA ASP A 100 7.37 -19.66 -2.09
C ASP A 100 6.18 -20.13 -1.22
N GLY A 101 5.35 -19.21 -0.69
CA GLY A 101 4.11 -19.50 0.03
C GLY A 101 4.24 -19.51 1.55
N HIS A 102 5.36 -19.05 2.10
CA HIS A 102 5.51 -18.88 3.56
C HIS A 102 4.68 -17.68 4.05
N ASP A 103 3.91 -17.89 5.14
CA ASP A 103 3.10 -16.84 5.77
C ASP A 103 3.97 -15.93 6.65
N ILE A 104 4.62 -14.94 6.04
CA ILE A 104 5.49 -13.97 6.73
C ILE A 104 4.78 -12.62 6.77
N LEU A 105 4.38 -12.19 7.96
CA LEU A 105 3.59 -10.98 8.19
C LEU A 105 4.42 -9.70 8.26
N GLY A 106 5.72 -9.80 8.56
CA GLY A 106 6.54 -8.62 8.77
C GLY A 106 8.02 -8.91 8.97
N PHE A 107 8.78 -7.83 8.84
CA PHE A 107 10.22 -7.82 9.01
C PHE A 107 10.65 -6.60 9.81
N TYR A 108 11.33 -6.84 10.93
CA TYR A 108 11.91 -5.81 11.77
C TYR A 108 13.43 -5.85 11.65
N HIS A 109 13.99 -4.75 11.12
CA HIS A 109 15.41 -4.47 11.30
C HIS A 109 15.70 -4.25 12.79
N TRP A 110 16.78 -4.84 13.28
CA TRP A 110 17.10 -4.97 14.71
C TRP A 110 17.02 -3.64 15.49
N SER A 111 17.55 -2.53 14.96
CA SER A 111 17.46 -1.26 15.66
C SER A 111 17.35 -0.05 14.74
N LEU A 112 16.45 0.88 15.10
CA LEU A 112 16.32 2.16 14.41
C LEU A 112 17.57 3.03 14.60
N MET A 113 18.19 2.97 15.77
CA MET A 113 19.36 3.78 16.16
C MET A 113 20.39 2.91 16.89
N ASP A 114 21.65 3.33 16.91
CA ASP A 114 22.72 2.62 17.63
C ASP A 114 22.27 2.31 19.08
N ASN A 115 22.41 1.04 19.46
CA ASN A 115 21.86 0.49 20.69
C ASN A 115 22.97 0.13 21.70
N PHE A 116 22.53 -0.20 22.92
CA PHE A 116 23.40 -0.74 23.95
C PHE A 116 23.31 -2.26 23.91
N GLU A 117 24.43 -2.94 23.70
CA GLU A 117 24.57 -4.39 23.83
C GLU A 117 25.02 -4.76 25.25
N TRP A 118 24.39 -5.77 25.83
CA TRP A 118 24.58 -6.11 27.25
C TRP A 118 26.04 -6.43 27.61
N ALA A 119 26.76 -7.13 26.73
CA ALA A 119 28.15 -7.54 26.93
C ALA A 119 29.16 -6.56 26.33
N GLU A 120 28.80 -5.92 25.21
CA GLU A 120 29.72 -5.12 24.38
C GLU A 120 29.53 -3.60 24.53
N GLY A 121 28.54 -3.17 25.34
CA GLY A 121 28.24 -1.77 25.53
C GLY A 121 27.79 -1.07 24.24
N TYR A 122 28.39 0.08 23.94
CA TYR A 122 28.04 0.90 22.76
C TYR A 122 28.99 0.68 21.57
N GLU A 123 29.85 -0.33 21.63
CA GLU A 123 30.83 -0.59 20.55
C GLU A 123 30.20 -1.25 19.32
N GLN A 124 29.02 -1.84 19.48
CA GLN A 124 28.34 -2.59 18.42
C GLN A 124 27.20 -1.74 17.86
N CYS A 125 27.45 -1.13 16.71
CA CYS A 125 26.50 -0.27 16.04
C CYS A 125 25.62 -1.10 15.11
N PHE A 126 24.31 -1.19 15.39
CA PHE A 126 23.34 -1.83 14.49
C PHE A 126 22.34 -0.87 13.84
N GLY A 127 22.35 0.39 14.28
CA GLY A 127 21.30 1.34 13.98
C GLY A 127 21.26 1.74 12.52
N LEU A 128 20.04 1.93 11.98
CA LEU A 128 19.85 2.66 10.73
C LEU A 128 20.23 4.15 10.86
N TYR A 129 20.27 4.66 12.10
CA TYR A 129 20.79 5.96 12.47
C TYR A 129 22.01 5.80 13.37
N HIS A 130 23.09 6.49 13.00
CA HIS A 130 24.21 6.72 13.90
C HIS A 130 23.77 7.61 15.07
N VAL A 131 24.20 7.29 16.29
CA VAL A 131 24.02 8.14 17.47
C VAL A 131 25.37 8.63 17.98
N ASP A 132 25.57 9.93 17.96
CA ASP A 132 26.63 10.56 18.75
C ASP A 132 26.18 10.58 20.22
N PHE A 133 26.79 9.74 21.06
CA PHE A 133 26.39 9.62 22.47
C PHE A 133 26.76 10.85 23.33
N GLU A 134 27.72 11.68 22.91
CA GLU A 134 28.07 12.91 23.61
C GLU A 134 27.05 14.02 23.31
N THR A 135 26.74 14.22 22.03
CA THR A 135 25.86 15.32 21.58
C THR A 135 24.39 14.93 21.44
N GLN A 136 24.08 13.63 21.50
CA GLN A 136 22.77 13.05 21.22
C GLN A 136 22.28 13.31 19.79
N LYS A 137 23.16 13.70 18.86
CA LYS A 137 22.79 13.90 17.47
C LYS A 137 22.56 12.55 16.78
N ARG A 138 21.45 12.43 16.04
CA ARG A 138 21.17 11.26 15.20
C ARG A 138 21.42 11.61 13.74
N THR A 139 22.14 10.74 13.03
CA THR A 139 22.46 10.90 11.60
C THR A 139 22.04 9.66 10.84
N LEU A 140 21.22 9.82 9.79
CA LEU A 140 20.76 8.71 8.96
C LEU A 140 21.95 8.09 8.21
N ARG A 141 22.10 6.78 8.30
CA ARG A 141 23.10 6.02 7.55
C ARG A 141 22.61 5.66 6.14
N GLU A 142 23.50 5.22 5.26
CA GLU A 142 23.15 4.81 3.89
C GLU A 142 22.18 3.62 3.89
N SER A 143 22.44 2.62 4.74
CA SER A 143 21.54 1.50 5.00
C SER A 143 20.15 1.94 5.46
N GLY A 144 20.08 3.00 6.30
CA GLY A 144 18.83 3.59 6.75
C GLY A 144 18.04 4.21 5.59
N ALA A 145 18.72 4.97 4.73
CA ALA A 145 18.12 5.52 3.53
C ALA A 145 17.67 4.41 2.56
N LEU A 146 18.48 3.36 2.38
CA LEU A 146 18.15 2.19 1.57
C LEU A 146 16.92 1.45 2.11
N TYR A 147 16.89 1.11 3.40
CA TYR A 147 15.75 0.43 4.04
C TYR A 147 14.46 1.25 3.89
N ALA A 148 14.53 2.56 4.14
CA ALA A 148 13.40 3.46 3.94
C ALA A 148 12.93 3.51 2.47
N SER A 149 13.86 3.47 1.52
CA SER A 149 13.52 3.47 0.09
C SER A 149 12.80 2.18 -0.34
N ILE A 150 13.25 1.02 0.15
CA ILE A 150 12.62 -0.28 -0.12
C ILE A 150 11.23 -0.32 0.52
N ALA A 151 11.10 0.09 1.78
CA ALA A 151 9.82 0.14 2.45
C ALA A 151 8.84 1.08 1.72
N LYS A 152 9.30 2.25 1.25
CA LYS A 152 8.46 3.20 0.50
C LYS A 152 8.07 2.64 -0.88
N SER A 153 8.98 2.01 -1.62
CA SER A 153 8.71 1.50 -2.96
C SER A 153 7.78 0.29 -2.98
N HIS A 154 7.73 -0.49 -1.89
CA HIS A 154 6.86 -1.66 -1.77
C HIS A 154 5.58 -1.39 -0.98
N ARG A 155 5.35 -0.16 -0.50
CA ARG A 155 4.11 0.22 0.16
C ARG A 155 2.98 0.38 -0.87
N MET A 156 1.78 -0.05 -0.47
CA MET A 156 0.56 0.30 -1.18
C MET A 156 0.27 1.81 -1.08
N PRO A 157 -0.14 2.48 -2.18
CA PRO A 157 -0.39 3.91 -2.18
C PRO A 157 -1.53 4.30 -1.23
N GLN A 158 -1.54 5.58 -0.83
CA GLN A 158 -2.72 6.20 -0.21
C GLN A 158 -3.93 6.04 -1.13
N VAL A 159 -5.11 5.81 -0.56
CA VAL A 159 -6.36 5.84 -1.33
C VAL A 159 -7.04 7.19 -1.15
N VAL A 160 -7.36 7.87 -2.23
CA VAL A 160 -8.07 9.15 -2.25
C VAL A 160 -9.47 8.90 -2.78
N ILE A 161 -10.48 9.25 -1.97
CA ILE A 161 -11.89 8.95 -2.24
C ILE A 161 -12.65 10.26 -2.44
N LEU A 162 -13.22 10.45 -3.62
CA LEU A 162 -14.10 11.59 -3.93
C LEU A 162 -15.50 11.35 -3.36
N ALA A 163 -15.86 12.04 -2.27
CA ALA A 163 -17.12 11.86 -1.53
C ALA A 163 -17.99 13.14 -1.44
N GLY A 164 -17.64 14.20 -2.17
CA GLY A 164 -18.33 15.51 -2.13
C GLY A 164 -19.50 15.69 -3.09
N GLY A 165 -19.96 14.64 -3.78
CA GLY A 165 -21.02 14.76 -4.80
C GLY A 165 -22.42 15.00 -4.22
N LEU A 166 -23.17 15.94 -4.80
CA LEU A 166 -24.55 16.29 -4.40
C LEU A 166 -25.59 15.17 -4.58
N GLY A 167 -25.30 14.17 -5.40
CA GLY A 167 -26.15 13.00 -5.60
C GLY A 167 -27.54 13.24 -6.18
N THR A 168 -27.77 14.35 -6.86
CA THR A 168 -29.06 14.87 -7.34
C THR A 168 -29.99 13.87 -8.08
N ARG A 169 -29.47 12.75 -8.61
CA ARG A 169 -30.24 11.73 -9.35
C ARG A 169 -30.92 10.67 -8.46
N LEU A 170 -30.57 10.58 -7.17
CA LEU A 170 -31.15 9.62 -6.22
C LEU A 170 -32.35 10.16 -5.43
N GLY A 171 -32.84 11.36 -5.78
CA GLY A 171 -34.05 11.94 -5.18
C GLY A 171 -33.85 12.39 -3.72
N GLU A 172 -34.87 12.17 -2.89
CA GLU A 172 -34.91 12.64 -1.49
C GLU A 172 -33.78 12.08 -0.61
N LYS A 173 -33.32 10.85 -0.87
CA LYS A 173 -32.29 10.19 -0.05
C LYS A 173 -30.99 11.00 0.02
N THR A 174 -30.58 11.61 -1.08
CA THR A 174 -29.34 12.43 -1.16
C THR A 174 -29.55 13.88 -0.75
N GLN A 175 -30.78 14.32 -0.47
CA GLN A 175 -31.03 15.67 0.03
C GLN A 175 -30.53 15.84 1.46
N HIS A 176 -30.49 14.76 2.24
CA HIS A 176 -30.21 14.80 3.67
C HIS A 176 -28.92 14.09 4.08
N GLN A 177 -28.25 13.38 3.17
CA GLN A 177 -26.98 12.71 3.47
C GLN A 177 -26.07 12.57 2.24
N PRO A 178 -24.74 12.54 2.43
CA PRO A 178 -23.79 12.20 1.38
C PRO A 178 -24.09 10.83 0.78
N LYS A 179 -23.87 10.72 -0.52
CA LYS A 179 -23.96 9.46 -1.26
C LYS A 179 -23.10 8.36 -0.64
N SER A 180 -21.87 8.68 -0.24
CA SER A 180 -20.94 7.71 0.33
C SER A 180 -21.40 7.13 1.67
N LEU A 181 -22.39 7.76 2.31
CA LEU A 181 -23.01 7.30 3.56
C LEU A 181 -24.35 6.60 3.35
N ILE A 182 -24.81 6.41 2.12
CA ILE A 182 -26.00 5.60 1.83
C ILE A 182 -25.73 4.15 2.22
N GLU A 183 -26.63 3.58 3.00
CA GLU A 183 -26.57 2.18 3.39
C GLU A 183 -26.92 1.26 2.23
N VAL A 184 -26.05 0.27 2.02
CA VAL A 184 -26.22 -0.80 1.05
C VAL A 184 -25.77 -2.09 1.71
N GLY A 185 -26.60 -3.14 1.71
CA GLY A 185 -26.26 -4.39 2.39
C GLY A 185 -25.96 -4.23 3.88
N GLY A 186 -26.67 -3.33 4.57
CA GLY A 186 -26.60 -3.16 6.03
C GLY A 186 -25.47 -2.28 6.57
N LYS A 187 -24.67 -1.62 5.72
CA LYS A 187 -23.69 -0.60 6.14
C LYS A 187 -23.45 0.45 5.04
N PRO A 188 -22.84 1.61 5.34
CA PRO A 188 -22.50 2.62 4.34
C PRO A 188 -21.68 2.08 3.16
N ILE A 189 -21.94 2.56 1.94
CA ILE A 189 -21.13 2.20 0.76
C ILE A 189 -19.65 2.50 0.94
N LEU A 190 -19.31 3.61 1.61
CA LEU A 190 -17.92 3.93 1.96
C LEU A 190 -17.27 2.85 2.82
N SER A 191 -18.02 2.22 3.73
CA SER A 191 -17.48 1.12 4.55
C SER A 191 -17.13 -0.10 3.69
N HIS A 192 -17.94 -0.45 2.70
CA HIS A 192 -17.62 -1.54 1.76
C HIS A 192 -16.40 -1.23 0.91
N ILE A 193 -16.26 0.01 0.43
CA ILE A 193 -15.06 0.46 -0.29
C ILE A 193 -13.83 0.31 0.61
N LEU A 194 -13.91 0.78 1.85
CA LEU A 194 -12.79 0.72 2.80
C LEU A 194 -12.43 -0.70 3.23
N ASP A 195 -13.40 -1.61 3.33
CA ASP A 195 -13.13 -3.04 3.56
C ASP A 195 -12.33 -3.64 2.40
N TRP A 196 -12.70 -3.29 1.15
CA TRP A 196 -11.93 -3.72 0.00
C TRP A 196 -10.53 -3.11 0.02
N VAL A 197 -10.41 -1.79 0.19
CA VAL A 197 -9.14 -1.07 0.33
C VAL A 197 -8.21 -1.74 1.36
N LYS A 198 -8.74 -2.09 2.53
CA LYS A 198 -8.00 -2.80 3.58
C LYS A 198 -7.53 -4.18 3.11
N SER A 199 -8.41 -4.95 2.45
CA SER A 199 -8.06 -6.27 1.92
C SER A 199 -6.95 -6.21 0.87
N GLN A 200 -6.79 -5.07 0.19
CA GLN A 200 -5.73 -4.81 -0.79
C GLN A 200 -4.40 -4.36 -0.15
N GLY A 201 -4.30 -4.33 1.19
CA GLY A 201 -3.09 -3.91 1.90
C GLY A 201 -2.89 -2.40 2.01
N CYS A 202 -3.83 -1.59 1.52
CA CYS A 202 -3.86 -0.16 1.79
C CYS A 202 -4.28 0.07 3.24
N ASN A 203 -3.58 0.95 3.96
CA ASN A 203 -3.86 1.26 5.37
C ASN A 203 -4.15 2.74 5.64
N ARG A 204 -4.26 3.55 4.59
CA ARG A 204 -4.56 4.99 4.68
C ARG A 204 -5.51 5.40 3.58
N ALA A 205 -6.52 6.18 3.95
CA ALA A 205 -7.39 6.82 2.98
C ALA A 205 -7.65 8.30 3.32
N LEU A 206 -7.64 9.12 2.27
CA LEU A 206 -8.01 10.52 2.29
C LEU A 206 -9.38 10.68 1.64
N VAL A 207 -10.38 11.07 2.41
CA VAL A 207 -11.76 11.23 1.95
C VAL A 207 -12.02 12.72 1.70
N LEU A 208 -12.33 13.05 0.45
CA LEU A 208 -12.61 14.41 0.01
C LEU A 208 -14.12 14.65 0.09
N THR A 209 -14.54 15.35 1.13
CA THR A 209 -15.96 15.58 1.44
C THR A 209 -16.41 16.94 0.94
N GLY A 210 -17.72 17.14 0.81
CA GLY A 210 -18.30 18.40 0.34
C GLY A 210 -19.61 18.70 1.05
N HIS A 211 -20.71 18.76 0.29
CA HIS A 211 -22.04 18.97 0.86
C HIS A 211 -22.38 17.89 1.91
N HIS A 212 -22.86 18.31 3.08
CA HIS A 212 -23.09 17.46 4.25
C HIS A 212 -21.83 16.76 4.80
N GLY A 213 -20.65 17.36 4.60
CA GLY A 213 -19.36 16.81 5.04
C GLY A 213 -19.26 16.58 6.56
N GLU A 214 -20.02 17.33 7.36
CA GLU A 214 -20.11 17.16 8.81
C GLU A 214 -20.66 15.79 9.21
N GLN A 215 -21.41 15.10 8.34
CA GLN A 215 -21.93 13.76 8.62
C GLN A 215 -20.86 12.66 8.62
N PHE A 216 -19.63 12.97 8.18
CA PHE A 216 -18.48 12.09 8.33
C PHE A 216 -17.82 12.24 9.71
N GLU A 217 -18.26 13.17 10.56
CA GLU A 217 -17.70 13.33 11.91
C GLU A 217 -17.89 12.04 12.73
N GLY A 218 -16.78 11.52 13.28
CA GLY A 218 -16.76 10.25 14.00
C GLY A 218 -16.77 9.00 13.12
N PHE A 219 -16.82 9.13 11.80
CA PHE A 219 -16.67 7.99 10.90
C PHE A 219 -15.24 7.43 10.99
N ALA A 220 -15.13 6.14 11.30
CA ALA A 220 -13.87 5.43 11.46
C ALA A 220 -13.95 4.05 10.81
N HIS A 221 -12.79 3.49 10.47
CA HIS A 221 -12.70 2.14 9.93
C HIS A 221 -11.56 1.36 10.61
N PRO A 222 -11.80 0.11 11.06
CA PRO A 222 -10.77 -0.66 11.74
C PRO A 222 -9.66 -1.08 10.78
N GLY A 223 -8.48 -0.50 10.93
CA GLY A 223 -7.28 -0.83 10.16
C GLY A 223 -6.97 0.10 8.98
N ILE A 224 -7.79 1.14 8.79
CA ILE A 224 -7.47 2.25 7.87
C ILE A 224 -7.37 3.55 8.68
N GLU A 225 -6.25 4.25 8.55
CA GLU A 225 -6.12 5.63 8.99
C GLU A 225 -6.88 6.55 8.03
N LEU A 226 -7.95 7.17 8.50
CA LEU A 226 -8.80 8.07 7.71
C LEU A 226 -8.44 9.53 7.97
N THR A 227 -8.21 10.27 6.90
CA THR A 227 -8.13 11.74 6.91
C THR A 227 -9.27 12.30 6.08
N PHE A 228 -9.88 13.39 6.53
CA PHE A 228 -10.96 14.06 5.81
C PHE A 228 -10.53 15.47 5.42
N VAL A 229 -10.78 15.86 4.17
CA VAL A 229 -10.61 17.23 3.69
C VAL A 229 -11.94 17.67 3.08
N GLN A 230 -12.58 18.65 3.72
CA GLN A 230 -13.84 19.22 3.24
C GLN A 230 -13.55 20.36 2.26
N GLU A 231 -14.23 20.35 1.10
CA GLU A 231 -14.21 21.51 0.20
C GLU A 231 -15.01 22.69 0.80
N PRO A 232 -14.50 23.93 0.69
CA PRO A 232 -15.17 25.11 1.25
C PRO A 232 -16.48 25.47 0.51
N GLU A 233 -16.57 25.04 -0.74
CA GLU A 233 -17.73 25.17 -1.63
C GLU A 233 -17.70 24.01 -2.63
N GLN A 234 -18.70 23.88 -3.49
CA GLN A 234 -18.70 22.81 -4.49
C GLN A 234 -17.64 23.07 -5.57
N LEU A 235 -16.49 22.39 -5.48
CA LEU A 235 -15.35 22.58 -6.39
C LEU A 235 -15.31 21.53 -7.52
N GLY A 236 -16.19 20.52 -7.47
CA GLY A 236 -16.16 19.41 -8.44
C GLY A 236 -14.97 18.47 -8.21
N THR A 237 -14.91 17.38 -8.99
CA THR A 237 -13.94 16.28 -8.75
C THR A 237 -12.48 16.74 -8.84
N GLY A 238 -12.15 17.61 -9.79
CA GLY A 238 -10.80 18.13 -9.95
C GLY A 238 -10.48 19.21 -8.92
N GLY A 239 -11.44 20.10 -8.65
CA GLY A 239 -11.25 21.15 -7.65
C GLY A 239 -11.11 20.60 -6.23
N ALA A 240 -11.81 19.52 -5.87
CA ALA A 240 -11.63 18.81 -4.60
C ALA A 240 -10.21 18.23 -4.46
N LEU A 241 -9.67 17.61 -5.51
CA LEU A 241 -8.27 17.12 -5.53
C LEU A 241 -7.27 18.28 -5.38
N TRP A 242 -7.50 19.39 -6.06
CA TRP A 242 -6.66 20.59 -5.96
C TRP A 242 -6.70 21.19 -4.54
N ASN A 243 -7.87 21.26 -3.92
CA ASN A 243 -8.05 21.71 -2.54
C ASN A 243 -7.26 20.85 -1.55
N ALA A 244 -7.21 19.53 -1.79
CA ALA A 244 -6.52 18.57 -0.92
C ALA A 244 -5.05 18.31 -1.28
N ARG A 245 -4.45 19.06 -2.23
CA ARG A 245 -3.12 18.78 -2.79
C ARG A 245 -2.00 18.64 -1.76
N GLU A 246 -2.07 19.34 -0.62
CA GLU A 246 -1.05 19.25 0.44
C GLU A 246 -1.13 17.91 1.21
N SER A 247 -2.31 17.29 1.23
CA SER A 247 -2.55 15.99 1.89
C SER A 247 -2.36 14.79 0.95
N LEU A 248 -2.16 15.03 -0.35
CA LEU A 248 -1.87 14.00 -1.34
C LEU A 248 -0.43 13.51 -1.22
N GLU A 249 -0.26 12.19 -1.28
CA GLU A 249 1.05 11.57 -1.48
C GLU A 249 1.51 11.62 -2.92
N ASP A 250 2.80 11.33 -3.16
CA ASP A 250 3.43 11.36 -4.49
C ASP A 250 2.68 10.49 -5.52
N GLU A 251 2.11 9.38 -5.07
CA GLU A 251 1.31 8.41 -5.82
C GLU A 251 0.10 8.00 -4.96
N PHE A 252 -1.09 7.94 -5.56
CA PHE A 252 -2.31 7.52 -4.86
C PHE A 252 -3.29 6.78 -5.78
N VAL A 253 -4.10 5.91 -5.18
CA VAL A 253 -5.28 5.31 -5.83
C VAL A 253 -6.43 6.32 -5.76
N LEU A 254 -7.02 6.69 -6.88
CA LEU A 254 -8.18 7.58 -6.94
C LEU A 254 -9.45 6.76 -7.17
N LEU A 255 -10.44 6.97 -6.29
CA LEU A 255 -11.75 6.31 -6.30
C LEU A 255 -12.89 7.34 -6.16
N TRP A 256 -14.09 6.92 -6.55
CA TRP A 256 -15.34 7.62 -6.25
C TRP A 256 -16.02 6.96 -5.05
N GLY A 257 -16.50 7.78 -4.11
CA GLY A 257 -17.10 7.30 -2.86
C GLY A 257 -18.51 6.70 -3.03
N ASP A 258 -19.05 6.72 -4.25
CA ASP A 258 -20.32 6.11 -4.63
C ASP A 258 -20.19 4.94 -5.60
N ASP A 259 -18.97 4.54 -5.96
CA ASP A 259 -18.70 3.45 -6.89
C ASP A 259 -17.90 2.33 -6.19
N TYR A 260 -18.42 1.10 -6.26
CA TYR A 260 -17.74 -0.07 -5.75
C TYR A 260 -17.10 -0.87 -6.89
N HIS A 261 -15.77 -0.85 -6.93
CA HIS A 261 -14.97 -1.54 -7.96
C HIS A 261 -13.90 -2.41 -7.29
N PRO A 262 -14.19 -3.71 -7.04
CA PRO A 262 -13.33 -4.59 -6.27
C PRO A 262 -12.20 -5.19 -7.10
N ILE A 263 -11.37 -4.35 -7.71
CA ILE A 263 -10.20 -4.78 -8.50
C ILE A 263 -9.00 -5.11 -7.63
N ASP A 264 -8.03 -5.82 -8.22
CA ASP A 264 -6.70 -6.03 -7.65
C ASP A 264 -5.85 -4.75 -7.75
N TYR A 265 -5.64 -4.06 -6.62
CA TYR A 265 -4.80 -2.86 -6.58
C TYR A 265 -3.32 -3.18 -6.77
N SER A 266 -2.85 -4.36 -6.35
CA SER A 266 -1.44 -4.74 -6.51
C SER A 266 -1.08 -4.86 -7.98
N SER A 267 -1.94 -5.49 -8.78
CA SER A 267 -1.79 -5.58 -10.24
C SER A 267 -1.81 -4.20 -10.90
N LEU A 268 -2.74 -3.33 -10.49
CA LEU A 268 -2.86 -1.99 -11.04
C LEU A 268 -1.63 -1.12 -10.70
N VAL A 269 -1.17 -1.12 -9.45
CA VAL A 269 0.02 -0.39 -8.98
C VAL A 269 1.28 -0.91 -9.69
N LYS A 270 1.43 -2.23 -9.82
CA LYS A 270 2.54 -2.83 -10.58
C LYS A 270 2.55 -2.34 -12.02
N HIS A 271 1.42 -2.38 -12.72
CA HIS A 271 1.31 -1.87 -14.09
C HIS A 271 1.70 -0.39 -14.15
N HIS A 272 1.17 0.45 -13.26
CA HIS A 272 1.47 1.88 -13.22
C HIS A 272 2.98 2.16 -13.09
N ARG A 273 3.64 1.48 -12.16
CA ARG A 273 5.07 1.64 -11.87
C ARG A 273 5.95 1.08 -12.99
N GLU A 274 5.62 -0.09 -13.56
CA GLU A 274 6.36 -0.68 -14.69
C GLU A 274 6.33 0.20 -15.95
N ARG A 275 5.25 0.95 -16.15
CA ARG A 275 5.09 1.87 -17.29
C ARG A 275 5.59 3.27 -17.02
N SER A 276 6.01 3.58 -15.78
CA SER A 276 6.33 4.93 -15.32
C SER A 276 5.26 5.94 -15.73
N SER A 277 3.99 5.55 -15.63
CA SER A 277 2.88 6.36 -16.12
C SER A 277 2.58 7.48 -15.14
N PRO A 278 2.27 8.72 -15.57
CA PRO A 278 1.78 9.74 -14.65
C PRO A 278 0.34 9.46 -14.18
N LEU A 279 -0.43 8.72 -14.98
CA LEU A 279 -1.78 8.28 -14.66
C LEU A 279 -2.08 6.95 -15.35
N THR A 280 -2.60 5.98 -14.59
CA THR A 280 -3.08 4.70 -15.13
C THR A 280 -4.54 4.53 -14.75
N MET A 281 -5.43 4.44 -15.73
CA MET A 281 -6.86 4.25 -15.52
C MET A 281 -7.26 2.79 -15.78
N THR A 282 -8.29 2.33 -15.07
CA THR A 282 -8.92 1.05 -15.34
C THR A 282 -9.98 1.17 -16.42
N VAL A 283 -9.97 0.22 -17.34
CA VAL A 283 -10.90 0.18 -18.48
C VAL A 283 -11.48 -1.21 -18.61
N THR A 284 -12.80 -1.29 -18.68
CA THR A 284 -13.51 -2.49 -19.08
C THR A 284 -13.94 -2.41 -20.54
N THR A 285 -13.92 -3.55 -21.23
CA THR A 285 -14.42 -3.72 -22.60
C THR A 285 -15.81 -4.35 -22.62
N GLU A 286 -16.38 -4.66 -21.46
CA GLU A 286 -17.63 -5.41 -21.29
C GLU A 286 -18.75 -4.52 -20.70
N HIS A 287 -18.86 -3.27 -21.17
CA HIS A 287 -19.89 -2.34 -20.72
C HIS A 287 -20.88 -2.01 -21.84
N GLU A 288 -22.15 -1.78 -21.49
CA GLU A 288 -23.24 -1.50 -22.45
C GLU A 288 -23.01 -0.21 -23.25
N CYS A 289 -22.25 0.73 -22.70
CA CYS A 289 -21.88 1.99 -23.34
C CYS A 289 -20.38 2.22 -23.23
N MET A 290 -19.70 2.59 -24.31
CA MET A 290 -18.27 2.91 -24.27
C MET A 290 -18.08 4.42 -24.13
N ASN A 291 -17.17 4.87 -23.26
CA ASN A 291 -16.91 6.29 -23.00
C ASN A 291 -15.49 6.73 -23.39
N LEU A 292 -14.69 5.80 -23.94
CA LEU A 292 -13.36 6.09 -24.43
C LEU A 292 -12.94 5.23 -25.63
N HIS A 293 -11.94 5.73 -26.34
CA HIS A 293 -11.14 4.99 -27.30
C HIS A 293 -9.71 4.87 -26.76
N HIS A 294 -9.18 3.64 -26.73
CA HIS A 294 -7.80 3.37 -26.38
C HIS A 294 -7.10 2.60 -27.50
N GLU A 295 -5.80 2.88 -27.68
CA GLU A 295 -4.95 2.24 -28.67
C GLU A 295 -3.56 2.02 -28.07
N ASN A 296 -2.92 0.88 -28.35
CA ASN A 296 -1.57 0.54 -27.88
C ASN A 296 -1.37 0.70 -26.35
N GLY A 297 -2.42 0.38 -25.57
CA GLY A 297 -2.42 0.47 -24.11
C GLY A 297 -2.51 1.90 -23.56
N ARG A 298 -2.94 2.87 -24.37
CA ARG A 298 -3.07 4.28 -23.98
C ARG A 298 -4.43 4.85 -24.33
N LEU A 299 -4.91 5.78 -23.51
CA LEU A 299 -6.12 6.56 -23.82
C LEU A 299 -5.85 7.46 -25.02
N VAL A 300 -6.69 7.40 -26.05
CA VAL A 300 -6.62 8.29 -27.22
C VAL A 300 -7.71 9.36 -27.15
N GLN A 301 -8.92 8.96 -26.75
CA GLN A 301 -10.06 9.86 -26.68
C GLN A 301 -11.00 9.47 -25.55
N TYR A 302 -11.60 10.46 -24.87
CA TYR A 302 -12.58 10.29 -23.81
C TYR A 302 -13.80 11.18 -24.07
N SER A 303 -15.00 10.70 -23.77
CA SER A 303 -16.24 11.49 -23.82
C SER A 303 -17.33 10.89 -22.93
N LYS A 304 -17.99 11.74 -22.13
CA LYS A 304 -19.19 11.38 -21.33
C LYS A 304 -20.52 11.62 -22.09
N GLN A 305 -20.49 11.78 -23.41
CA GLN A 305 -21.70 12.05 -24.21
C GLN A 305 -22.59 10.80 -24.31
N GLN A 306 -23.91 11.02 -24.47
CA GLN A 306 -24.91 9.95 -24.61
C GLN A 306 -24.73 9.14 -25.91
N ASP A 307 -24.25 9.77 -26.99
CA ASP A 307 -23.96 9.13 -28.28
C ASP A 307 -22.45 9.16 -28.57
N PRO A 308 -21.66 8.28 -27.94
CA PRO A 308 -20.22 8.22 -28.18
C PRO A 308 -19.93 7.73 -29.62
N PRO A 309 -18.78 8.14 -30.22
CA PRO A 309 -18.36 7.62 -31.50
C PRO A 309 -18.29 6.09 -31.51
N SER A 310 -18.74 5.45 -32.61
CA SER A 310 -18.67 3.99 -32.78
C SER A 310 -17.25 3.40 -32.70
N THR A 311 -16.21 4.24 -32.74
CA THR A 311 -14.81 3.85 -32.57
C THR A 311 -14.42 3.61 -31.10
N PHE A 312 -15.26 4.02 -30.15
CA PHE A 312 -15.00 3.82 -28.73
C PHE A 312 -15.07 2.34 -28.39
N ASN A 313 -14.05 1.86 -27.69
CA ASN A 313 -13.79 0.44 -27.45
C ASN A 313 -13.61 0.10 -25.96
N GLY A 314 -13.81 1.07 -25.07
CA GLY A 314 -13.71 0.84 -23.63
C GLY A 314 -14.57 1.79 -22.81
N TYR A 315 -14.71 1.42 -21.54
CA TYR A 315 -15.37 2.20 -20.51
C TYR A 315 -14.47 2.36 -19.28
N GLU A 316 -14.25 3.59 -18.84
CA GLU A 316 -13.51 3.91 -17.62
C GLU A 316 -14.26 3.44 -16.37
N ALA A 317 -13.61 2.60 -15.55
CA ALA A 317 -14.28 1.83 -14.49
C ALA A 317 -14.16 2.43 -13.06
N GLY A 318 -13.81 3.71 -12.93
CA GLY A 318 -13.87 4.44 -11.66
C GLY A 318 -12.70 4.18 -10.70
N THR A 319 -11.60 3.61 -11.19
CA THR A 319 -10.38 3.42 -10.39
C THR A 319 -9.13 3.74 -11.19
N SER A 320 -8.23 4.52 -10.61
CA SER A 320 -6.96 4.89 -11.25
C SER A 320 -5.83 5.05 -10.26
N ILE A 321 -4.58 4.93 -10.73
CA ILE A 321 -3.39 5.36 -10.00
C ILE A 321 -2.93 6.68 -10.60
N VAL A 322 -2.69 7.66 -9.74
CA VAL A 322 -2.37 9.03 -10.13
C VAL A 322 -1.10 9.49 -9.43
N SER A 323 -0.16 10.02 -10.20
CA SER A 323 0.96 10.78 -9.65
C SER A 323 0.49 12.18 -9.24
N LYS A 324 0.88 12.65 -8.06
CA LYS A 324 0.59 14.01 -7.56
C LYS A 324 0.98 15.11 -8.53
N SER A 325 2.04 14.87 -9.31
CA SER A 325 2.50 15.79 -10.37
C SER A 325 1.42 16.12 -11.39
N VAL A 326 0.46 15.21 -11.66
CA VAL A 326 -0.69 15.48 -12.54
C VAL A 326 -1.61 16.53 -11.92
N VAL A 327 -1.93 16.39 -10.63
CA VAL A 327 -2.74 17.37 -9.89
C VAL A 327 -2.04 18.72 -9.85
N LEU A 328 -0.73 18.75 -9.62
CA LEU A 328 0.05 19.99 -9.57
C LEU A 328 0.19 20.67 -10.94
N LYS A 329 0.32 19.90 -12.02
CA LYS A 329 0.50 20.41 -13.39
C LYS A 329 -0.79 20.99 -13.96
N HIS A 330 -1.94 20.36 -13.68
CA HIS A 330 -3.22 20.69 -14.30
C HIS A 330 -4.23 21.36 -13.36
N GLY A 331 -3.92 21.41 -12.07
CA GLY A 331 -4.77 21.99 -11.03
C GLY A 331 -4.99 23.49 -11.16
N LYS A 332 -6.16 23.93 -10.73
CA LYS A 332 -6.65 25.30 -10.82
C LYS A 332 -7.57 25.58 -9.64
N ASP A 333 -7.59 26.83 -9.20
CA ASP A 333 -8.56 27.29 -8.20
C ASP A 333 -9.99 27.30 -8.79
N GLY A 334 -10.97 27.13 -7.91
CA GLY A 334 -12.39 27.14 -8.25
C GLY A 334 -12.91 25.81 -8.81
N PRO A 335 -14.17 25.78 -9.31
CA PRO A 335 -14.82 24.53 -9.68
C PRO A 335 -14.37 23.96 -11.03
N TRP A 336 -13.97 22.69 -11.07
CA TRP A 336 -13.69 21.95 -12.31
C TRP A 336 -13.79 20.42 -12.16
N SER A 337 -14.06 19.73 -13.27
CA SER A 337 -14.13 18.26 -13.32
C SER A 337 -12.79 17.65 -13.74
N TRP A 338 -12.35 16.67 -12.95
CA TRP A 338 -11.17 15.86 -13.21
C TRP A 338 -11.23 15.18 -14.57
N GLU A 339 -12.30 14.41 -14.82
CA GLU A 339 -12.45 13.55 -15.98
C GLU A 339 -12.51 14.36 -17.28
N ASN A 340 -13.29 15.45 -17.29
CA ASN A 340 -13.44 16.28 -18.48
C ASN A 340 -12.14 17.03 -18.82
N THR A 341 -11.34 17.36 -17.81
CA THR A 341 -10.12 18.15 -17.98
C THR A 341 -8.90 17.27 -18.24
N ILE A 342 -8.63 16.31 -17.37
CA ILE A 342 -7.40 15.52 -17.37
C ILE A 342 -7.39 14.50 -18.49
N TYR A 343 -8.47 13.75 -18.69
CA TYR A 343 -8.49 12.67 -19.69
C TYR A 343 -8.32 13.23 -21.11
N SER A 344 -8.91 14.40 -21.38
CA SER A 344 -8.72 15.11 -22.65
C SER A 344 -7.33 15.73 -22.76
N ALA A 345 -6.83 16.38 -21.70
CA ALA A 345 -5.54 17.08 -21.72
C ALA A 345 -4.32 16.14 -21.76
N MET A 346 -4.48 14.90 -21.31
CA MET A 346 -3.43 13.88 -21.23
C MET A 346 -3.69 12.70 -22.18
N ALA A 347 -4.46 12.92 -23.26
CA ALA A 347 -4.58 11.94 -24.32
C ALA A 347 -3.18 11.52 -24.83
N ASN A 348 -3.00 10.22 -25.02
CA ASN A 348 -1.74 9.53 -25.33
C ASN A 348 -0.69 9.53 -24.20
N GLU A 349 -0.93 10.15 -23.06
CA GLU A 349 -0.05 10.07 -21.87
C GLU A 349 -0.60 9.10 -20.81
N ILE A 350 -1.93 8.90 -20.79
CA ILE A 350 -2.59 8.01 -19.83
C ILE A 350 -2.50 6.56 -20.30
N HIS A 351 -1.98 5.68 -19.43
CA HIS A 351 -2.01 4.24 -19.65
C HIS A 351 -3.35 3.62 -19.25
N VAL A 352 -3.73 2.60 -20.00
CA VAL A 352 -4.93 1.80 -19.77
C VAL A 352 -4.55 0.46 -19.15
N HIS A 353 -5.14 0.17 -18.00
CA HIS A 353 -5.14 -1.14 -17.38
C HIS A 353 -6.47 -1.82 -17.70
N LEU A 354 -6.44 -2.82 -18.58
CA LEU A 354 -7.64 -3.59 -18.92
C LEU A 354 -8.00 -4.51 -17.77
N ASP A 355 -9.24 -4.42 -17.31
CA ASP A 355 -9.77 -5.26 -16.25
C ASP A 355 -11.24 -5.61 -16.52
N SER A 356 -11.59 -6.85 -16.20
CA SER A 356 -12.94 -7.40 -16.41
C SER A 356 -13.73 -7.52 -15.11
N THR A 357 -13.18 -7.04 -13.99
CA THR A 357 -13.91 -7.00 -12.74
C THR A 357 -15.12 -6.10 -12.90
N LYS A 358 -16.26 -6.61 -12.43
CA LYS A 358 -17.50 -5.85 -12.49
C LYS A 358 -17.44 -4.70 -11.50
N PHE A 359 -17.55 -3.47 -12.00
CA PHE A 359 -17.78 -2.29 -11.18
C PHE A 359 -19.29 -2.08 -10.95
N TRP A 360 -19.62 -1.42 -9.85
CA TRP A 360 -20.99 -1.16 -9.44
C TRP A 360 -21.14 0.28 -8.99
N ASP A 361 -21.89 1.09 -9.75
CA ASP A 361 -22.26 2.43 -9.33
C ASP A 361 -23.65 2.46 -8.68
N MET A 362 -23.93 3.50 -7.91
CA MET A 362 -25.27 3.79 -7.39
C MET A 362 -25.83 5.11 -7.92
N GLY A 363 -25.54 5.44 -9.18
CA GLY A 363 -25.95 6.70 -9.80
C GLY A 363 -27.47 6.88 -9.98
N THR A 364 -28.24 5.78 -9.97
CA THR A 364 -29.72 5.77 -10.11
C THR A 364 -30.36 4.80 -9.11
N PRO A 365 -31.67 4.93 -8.81
CA PRO A 365 -32.39 4.01 -7.92
C PRO A 365 -32.27 2.53 -8.34
N GLU A 366 -32.35 2.24 -9.64
CA GLU A 366 -32.25 0.87 -10.17
C GLU A 366 -30.86 0.28 -9.95
N ARG A 367 -29.81 1.10 -10.08
CA ARG A 367 -28.43 0.69 -9.86
C ARG A 367 -28.13 0.49 -8.38
N LEU A 368 -28.65 1.36 -7.52
CA LEU A 368 -28.62 1.19 -6.07
C LEU A 368 -29.28 -0.13 -5.64
N GLU A 369 -30.44 -0.48 -6.20
CA GLU A 369 -31.12 -1.75 -5.90
C GLU A 369 -30.31 -2.98 -6.37
N LYS A 370 -29.67 -2.90 -7.55
CA LYS A 370 -28.74 -3.94 -8.02
C LYS A 370 -27.55 -4.13 -7.07
N LEU A 371 -26.94 -3.03 -6.63
CA LEU A 371 -25.82 -3.06 -5.68
C LEU A 371 -26.26 -3.62 -4.32
N ASN A 372 -27.46 -3.28 -3.84
CA ASN A 372 -28.01 -3.82 -2.61
C ASN A 372 -28.21 -5.34 -2.67
N ARG A 373 -28.72 -5.85 -3.80
CA ARG A 373 -28.83 -7.30 -4.01
C ARG A 373 -27.47 -7.98 -4.00
N PHE A 374 -26.48 -7.42 -4.70
CA PHE A 374 -25.12 -7.96 -4.72
C PHE A 374 -24.53 -8.16 -3.32
N PHE A 375 -24.64 -7.17 -2.43
CA PHE A 375 -24.12 -7.29 -1.07
C PHE A 375 -24.95 -8.22 -0.18
N ASN A 376 -26.27 -8.27 -0.36
CA ASN A 376 -27.13 -9.19 0.41
C ASN A 376 -26.91 -10.65 0.02
N GLU A 377 -26.71 -10.94 -1.27
CA GLU A 377 -26.43 -12.30 -1.77
C GLU A 377 -25.03 -12.78 -1.38
N SER A 378 -24.06 -11.88 -1.28
CA SER A 378 -22.68 -12.20 -0.87
C SER A 378 -22.52 -12.40 0.65
N SER A 379 -23.55 -12.11 1.43
CA SER A 379 -23.58 -12.25 2.90
C SER A 379 -24.20 -13.57 3.39
N LEU A 380 -24.67 -14.41 2.45
CA LEU A 380 -25.17 -15.78 2.67
C LEU A 380 -24.10 -16.80 2.25
#